data_AF-A0A5J5J5X1-F1
#
_entry.id   AF-A0A5J5J5X1-F1
#
_cell.length_a   1.000
_cell.length_b   1.000
_cell.length_c   1.000
_cell.angle_alpha   90.00
_cell.angle_beta   90.00
_cell.angle_gamma   90.00
#
_symmetry.space_group_name_H-M   'P 1'
#
loop_
_entity.id
_entity.type
_entity.pdbx_description
1 polymer ?
#
loop_
_entity_poly.entity_id
_entity_poly.type
_entity_poly.pdbx_seq_one_letter_code
_entity_poly.pdbx_strand_id
1 'polypeptide(L)'
;MDFASFFSNYGLIILLVVLLVFMFWSSRRRLAKQKLEQAEKARQMVPGAEVLMQGGLYGTILQYDTENLDQPVIVEIAPGVEIKVHSQALLRVVEPSQGFVNEDDFIEAEESQNEYIAGVAGGEITSLSDDHRRAEQAEESKRAADAGPDSGSAPDAGSKPQV
;
A
#
# COMPACT_ATOMS: atom_id res chain seq x y z
N MET A 1 48.18 -21.00 9.91
CA MET A 1 47.40 -19.90 9.31
C MET A 1 46.40 -19.48 10.35
N ASP A 2 46.53 -18.27 10.90
CA ASP A 2 45.74 -17.82 12.04
C ASP A 2 44.38 -17.29 11.55
N PHE A 3 43.31 -18.08 11.72
CA PHE A 3 41.98 -17.79 11.18
C PHE A 3 41.39 -16.47 11.72
N ALA A 4 41.80 -16.05 12.91
CA ALA A 4 41.37 -14.78 13.50
C ALA A 4 41.93 -13.57 12.74
N SER A 5 43.18 -13.64 12.29
CA SER A 5 43.81 -12.56 11.50
C SER A 5 43.22 -12.45 10.09
N PHE A 6 42.78 -13.58 9.51
CA PHE A 6 42.07 -13.61 8.24
C PHE A 6 40.69 -12.95 8.35
N PHE A 7 39.93 -13.24 9.41
CA PHE A 7 38.63 -12.60 9.64
C PHE A 7 38.75 -11.11 9.98
N SER A 8 39.77 -10.65 10.70
CA SER A 8 39.93 -9.22 10.96
C SER A 8 40.36 -8.40 9.73
N ASN A 9 41.25 -8.95 8.89
CA ASN A 9 41.72 -8.23 7.69
C ASN A 9 40.79 -8.36 6.49
N TYR A 10 40.13 -9.52 6.33
CA TYR A 10 39.25 -9.79 5.18
C TYR A 10 37.77 -9.85 5.55
N GLY A 11 37.40 -9.84 6.83
CA GLY A 11 35.99 -9.94 7.26
C GLY A 11 35.14 -8.76 6.79
N LEU A 12 35.67 -7.54 6.79
CA LEU A 12 34.96 -6.38 6.22
C LEU A 12 34.72 -6.57 4.72
N ILE A 13 35.74 -7.03 3.97
CA ILE A 13 35.67 -7.26 2.53
C ILE A 13 34.70 -8.40 2.20
N ILE A 14 34.78 -9.51 2.95
CA ILE A 14 33.89 -10.67 2.80
C ILE A 14 32.45 -10.26 3.11
N LEU A 15 32.21 -9.47 4.16
CA LEU A 15 30.88 -8.96 4.50
C LEU A 15 30.32 -8.05 3.40
N LEU A 16 31.15 -7.17 2.82
CA LEU A 16 30.76 -6.29 1.72
C LEU A 16 30.40 -7.10 0.46
N VAL A 17 31.20 -8.11 0.11
CA VAL A 17 30.92 -9.01 -1.02
C VAL A 17 29.62 -9.78 -0.81
N VAL A 18 29.37 -10.31 0.40
CA VAL A 18 28.12 -11.01 0.74
C VAL A 18 26.92 -10.07 0.64
N LEU A 19 27.04 -8.84 1.13
CA LEU A 19 25.98 -7.82 1.05
C LEU A 19 25.68 -7.44 -0.41
N LEU A 20 26.70 -7.27 -1.26
CA LEU A 20 26.51 -6.97 -2.68
C LEU A 20 25.84 -8.13 -3.43
N VAL A 21 26.23 -9.37 -3.15
CA VAL A 21 25.58 -10.55 -3.74
C VAL A 21 24.12 -10.65 -3.28
N PHE A 22 23.86 -10.42 -2.00
CA PHE A 22 22.50 -10.38 -1.45
C PHE A 22 21.65 -9.26 -2.06
N MET A 23 22.20 -8.05 -2.20
CA MET A 23 21.54 -6.92 -2.83
C MET A 23 21.26 -7.19 -4.30
N PHE A 24 22.21 -7.77 -5.04
CA PHE A 24 22.02 -8.10 -6.46
C PHE A 24 20.96 -9.19 -6.64
N TRP A 25 20.93 -10.21 -5.77
CA TRP A 25 19.92 -11.26 -5.79
C TRP A 25 18.52 -10.74 -5.42
N SER A 26 18.43 -9.90 -4.38
CA SER A 26 17.18 -9.24 -3.94
C SER A 26 16.66 -8.25 -4.97
N SER A 27 17.54 -7.43 -5.55
CA SER A 27 17.21 -6.45 -6.57
C SER A 27 16.75 -7.11 -7.87
N ARG A 28 17.43 -8.18 -8.33
CA ARG A 28 16.95 -8.97 -9.49
C ARG A 28 15.56 -9.53 -9.29
N ARG A 29 15.26 -10.06 -8.09
CA ARG A 29 13.91 -10.59 -7.78
C ARG A 29 12.87 -9.48 -7.72
N ARG A 30 13.20 -8.31 -7.18
CA ARG A 30 12.28 -7.14 -7.11
C ARG A 30 12.00 -6.57 -8.51
N LEU A 31 13.04 -6.42 -9.34
CA LEU A 31 12.93 -5.94 -10.72
C LEU A 31 12.09 -6.88 -11.60
N ALA A 32 12.22 -8.19 -11.42
CA ALA A 32 11.42 -9.17 -12.17
C ALA A 32 9.92 -9.08 -11.82
N LYS A 33 9.59 -8.89 -10.53
CA LYS A 33 8.19 -8.73 -10.08
C LYS A 33 7.56 -7.44 -10.62
N GLN A 34 8.29 -6.32 -10.55
CA GLN A 34 7.80 -5.04 -11.08
C GLN A 34 7.55 -5.08 -12.59
N LYS A 35 8.38 -5.81 -13.35
CA LYS A 35 8.18 -5.98 -14.80
C LYS A 35 6.93 -6.80 -15.13
N LEU A 36 6.62 -7.82 -14.33
CA LEU A 36 5.41 -8.63 -14.53
C LEU A 36 4.15 -7.84 -14.20
N GLU A 37 4.14 -7.09 -13.10
CA GLU A 37 3.02 -6.20 -12.72
C GLU A 37 2.77 -5.10 -13.77
N GLN A 38 3.83 -4.58 -14.39
CA GLN A 38 3.71 -3.62 -15.50
C GLN A 38 3.16 -4.27 -16.78
N ALA A 39 3.57 -5.50 -17.08
CA ALA A 39 3.07 -6.24 -18.24
C ALA A 39 1.60 -6.67 -18.07
N GLU A 40 1.17 -7.03 -16.87
CA GLU A 40 -0.22 -7.40 -16.57
C GLU A 40 -1.17 -6.19 -16.69
N LYS A 41 -0.76 -5.01 -16.21
CA LYS A 41 -1.50 -3.77 -16.42
C LYS A 41 -1.60 -3.37 -17.89
N ALA A 42 -0.57 -3.65 -18.68
CA ALA A 42 -0.58 -3.40 -20.13
C ALA A 42 -1.49 -4.39 -20.90
N ARG A 43 -1.58 -5.66 -20.46
CA ARG A 43 -2.43 -6.68 -21.09
C ARG A 43 -3.93 -6.41 -20.98
N GLN A 44 -4.34 -5.58 -20.02
CA GLN A 44 -5.76 -5.24 -19.83
C GLN A 44 -6.22 -4.09 -20.74
N MET A 45 -5.30 -3.35 -21.37
CA MET A 45 -5.66 -2.25 -22.28
C MET A 45 -6.02 -2.81 -23.67
N VAL A 46 -7.28 -3.24 -23.80
CA VAL A 46 -7.85 -3.74 -25.06
C VAL A 46 -8.57 -2.59 -25.79
N PRO A 47 -8.45 -2.48 -27.13
CA PRO A 47 -9.27 -1.57 -27.92
C PRO A 47 -10.77 -1.82 -27.69
N GLY A 48 -11.56 -0.75 -27.56
CA GLY A 48 -12.99 -0.81 -27.21
C GLY A 48 -13.28 -0.72 -25.71
N ALA A 49 -12.26 -0.68 -24.86
CA ALA A 49 -12.44 -0.51 -23.43
C ALA A 49 -12.64 0.98 -23.05
N GLU A 50 -13.49 1.21 -22.05
CA GLU A 50 -13.63 2.53 -21.42
C GLU A 50 -12.41 2.77 -20.51
N VAL A 51 -11.79 3.94 -20.64
CA VAL A 51 -10.56 4.30 -19.94
C VAL A 51 -10.72 5.62 -19.19
N LEU A 52 -10.16 5.66 -17.99
CA LEU A 52 -10.00 6.90 -17.25
C LEU A 52 -8.66 7.53 -17.61
N MET A 53 -8.73 8.75 -18.15
CA MET A 53 -7.56 9.55 -18.51
C MET A 53 -7.16 10.51 -17.39
N GLN A 54 -5.91 10.98 -17.47
CA GLN A 54 -5.38 12.01 -16.58
C GLN A 54 -6.24 13.28 -16.68
N GLY A 55 -6.82 13.74 -15.56
CA GLY A 55 -7.76 14.86 -15.53
C GLY A 55 -9.22 14.46 -15.31
N GLY A 56 -9.52 13.17 -15.14
CA GLY A 56 -10.88 12.71 -14.82
C GLY A 56 -11.78 12.54 -16.05
N LEU A 57 -11.21 12.55 -17.25
CA LEU A 57 -11.94 12.34 -18.49
C LEU A 57 -12.10 10.84 -18.76
N TYR A 58 -13.30 10.44 -19.15
CA TYR A 58 -13.61 9.09 -19.60
C TYR A 58 -13.70 9.07 -21.12
N GLY A 59 -13.32 7.95 -21.72
CA GLY A 59 -13.47 7.75 -23.15
C GLY A 59 -13.26 6.29 -23.54
N THR A 60 -13.61 5.97 -24.78
CA THR A 60 -13.46 4.62 -25.33
C THR A 60 -12.27 4.58 -26.27
N ILE A 61 -11.39 3.59 -26.12
CA ILE A 61 -10.27 3.41 -27.03
C ILE A 61 -10.79 2.94 -28.39
N LEU A 62 -10.54 3.71 -29.45
CA LEU A 62 -10.81 3.30 -30.83
C LEU A 62 -9.62 2.55 -31.44
N GLN A 63 -8.41 3.05 -31.16
CA GLN A 63 -7.19 2.48 -31.72
C GLN A 63 -6.04 2.58 -30.72
N TYR A 64 -5.49 1.43 -30.32
CA TYR A 64 -4.37 1.30 -29.38
C TYR A 64 -3.40 0.24 -29.89
N ASP A 65 -2.11 0.59 -29.92
CA ASP A 65 -1.03 -0.34 -30.21
C ASP A 65 -0.43 -0.81 -28.86
N THR A 66 -0.71 -2.06 -28.50
CA THR A 66 -0.23 -2.70 -27.25
C THR A 66 1.26 -2.98 -27.27
N GLU A 67 1.91 -2.97 -28.44
CA GLU A 67 3.34 -3.28 -28.58
C GLU A 67 4.20 -2.02 -28.68
N ASN A 68 3.65 -0.89 -29.16
CA ASN A 68 4.35 0.39 -29.25
C ASN A 68 3.64 1.50 -28.44
N LEU A 69 4.04 1.65 -27.18
CA LEU A 69 3.52 2.71 -26.29
C LEU A 69 3.94 4.14 -26.71
N ASP A 70 4.90 4.30 -27.61
CA ASP A 70 5.31 5.63 -28.12
C ASP A 70 4.32 6.21 -29.15
N GLN A 71 3.36 5.42 -29.61
CA GLN A 71 2.35 5.87 -30.55
C GLN A 71 1.16 6.55 -29.86
N PRO A 72 0.57 7.58 -30.49
CA PRO A 72 -0.64 8.21 -29.98
C PRO A 72 -1.84 7.26 -30.08
N VAL A 73 -2.61 7.18 -29.00
CA VAL A 73 -3.85 6.43 -28.88
C VAL A 73 -5.02 7.29 -29.34
N ILE A 74 -5.94 6.72 -30.11
CA ILE A 74 -7.19 7.41 -30.49
C ILE A 74 -8.28 7.01 -29.50
N VAL A 75 -8.87 8.00 -28.84
CA VAL A 75 -9.92 7.83 -27.83
C VAL A 75 -11.13 8.67 -28.21
N GLU A 76 -12.31 8.08 -28.11
CA GLU A 76 -13.60 8.77 -28.28
C GLU A 76 -14.15 9.18 -26.90
N ILE A 77 -14.33 10.48 -26.66
CA ILE A 77 -14.87 11.00 -25.38
C ILE A 77 -16.40 11.13 -25.41
N ALA A 78 -16.94 11.45 -26.58
CA ALA A 78 -18.35 11.66 -26.82
C ALA A 78 -18.68 11.21 -28.25
N PRO A 79 -19.95 10.93 -28.59
CA PRO A 79 -20.33 10.42 -29.90
C PRO A 79 -19.77 11.29 -31.04
N GLY A 80 -18.85 10.74 -31.82
CA GLY A 80 -18.20 11.42 -32.95
C GLY A 80 -17.09 12.42 -32.59
N VAL A 81 -16.62 12.43 -31.33
CA VAL A 81 -15.51 13.28 -30.87
C VAL A 81 -14.29 12.40 -30.57
N GLU A 82 -13.40 12.32 -31.56
CA GLU A 82 -12.15 11.57 -31.48
C GLU A 82 -10.98 12.49 -31.10
N ILE A 83 -10.19 12.07 -30.12
CA ILE A 83 -8.98 12.78 -29.70
C ILE A 83 -7.77 11.86 -29.71
N LYS A 84 -6.59 12.45 -29.95
CA LYS A 84 -5.30 11.75 -29.86
C LYS A 84 -4.66 12.05 -28.52
N VAL A 85 -4.38 11.00 -27.76
CA VAL A 85 -3.73 11.08 -26.45
C VAL A 85 -2.52 10.18 -26.39
N HIS A 86 -1.56 10.50 -25.54
CA HIS A 86 -0.41 9.63 -25.32
C HIS A 86 -0.83 8.38 -24.53
N SER A 87 -0.19 7.24 -24.77
CA SER A 87 -0.48 5.99 -24.03
C SER A 87 -0.34 6.15 -22.51
N GLN A 88 0.60 6.99 -22.07
CA GLN A 88 0.81 7.32 -20.64
C GLN A 88 -0.33 8.12 -20.00
N ALA A 89 -1.22 8.73 -20.79
CA ALA A 89 -2.36 9.47 -20.27
C ALA A 89 -3.49 8.55 -19.76
N LEU A 90 -3.42 7.25 -20.06
CA LEU A 90 -4.39 6.24 -19.62
C LEU A 90 -4.02 5.75 -18.22
N LEU A 91 -4.85 6.06 -17.22
CA LEU A 91 -4.57 5.67 -15.82
C LEU A 91 -5.00 4.24 -15.55
N ARG A 92 -6.20 3.88 -16.01
CA ARG A 92 -6.80 2.56 -15.80
C ARG A 92 -7.91 2.31 -16.80
N VAL A 93 -8.08 1.04 -17.13
CA VAL A 93 -9.29 0.55 -17.78
C VAL A 93 -10.39 0.53 -16.73
N VAL A 94 -11.52 1.12 -17.07
CA VAL A 94 -12.76 0.95 -16.31
C VAL A 94 -13.30 -0.39 -16.74
N GLU A 95 -13.17 -1.41 -15.89
CA GLU A 95 -13.92 -2.64 -16.10
C GLU A 95 -15.41 -2.27 -16.00
N PRO A 96 -16.24 -2.61 -17.01
CA PRO A 96 -17.67 -2.27 -17.02
C PRO A 96 -18.50 -3.05 -16.00
N SER A 97 -17.91 -3.51 -14.90
CA SER A 97 -18.55 -4.38 -13.90
C SER A 97 -18.87 -3.73 -12.56
N GLN A 98 -18.48 -2.48 -12.26
CA GLN A 98 -18.68 -1.93 -10.90
C GLN A 98 -19.18 -0.49 -10.84
N GLY A 99 -20.11 -0.12 -11.72
CA GLY A 99 -20.85 1.15 -11.63
C GLY A 99 -22.19 1.04 -10.88
N PHE A 100 -22.71 -0.16 -10.69
CA PHE A 100 -23.97 -0.42 -10.01
C PHE A 100 -23.75 -1.58 -9.04
N VAL A 101 -24.06 -1.37 -7.75
CA VAL A 101 -24.27 -2.47 -6.81
C VAL A 101 -25.48 -3.23 -7.33
N ASN A 102 -25.29 -4.46 -7.79
CA ASN A 102 -26.41 -5.30 -8.20
C ASN A 102 -27.04 -5.97 -6.97
N GLU A 103 -28.26 -6.48 -7.11
CA GLU A 103 -28.96 -7.20 -6.04
C GLU A 103 -28.10 -8.33 -5.46
N ASP A 104 -27.36 -9.03 -6.33
CA ASP A 104 -26.47 -10.12 -5.93
C ASP A 104 -25.30 -9.63 -5.05
N ASP A 105 -24.71 -8.47 -5.37
CA ASP A 105 -23.63 -7.86 -4.56
C ASP A 105 -24.15 -7.39 -3.20
N PHE A 106 -25.40 -6.90 -3.17
CA PHE A 106 -26.07 -6.48 -1.94
C PHE A 106 -26.37 -7.67 -1.03
N ILE A 107 -26.87 -8.78 -1.60
CA ILE A 107 -27.13 -10.03 -0.87
C ILE A 107 -25.84 -10.60 -0.28
N GLU A 108 -24.75 -10.63 -1.04
CA GLU A 108 -23.45 -11.13 -0.55
C GLU A 108 -22.91 -10.25 0.60
N ALA A 109 -23.05 -8.93 0.50
CA ALA A 109 -22.67 -8.02 1.57
C ALA A 109 -23.52 -8.22 2.84
N GLU A 110 -24.84 -8.40 2.72
CA GLU A 110 -25.72 -8.70 3.85
C GLU A 110 -25.40 -10.06 4.50
N GLU A 111 -25.09 -11.08 3.70
CA GLU A 111 -24.71 -12.40 4.20
C GLU A 111 -23.40 -12.34 5.01
N SER A 112 -22.39 -11.64 4.48
CA SER A 112 -21.12 -11.44 5.20
C SER A 112 -21.28 -10.66 6.51
N GLN A 113 -22.19 -9.67 6.53
CA GLN A 113 -22.50 -8.91 7.73
C GLN A 113 -23.22 -9.79 8.77
N ASN A 114 -24.18 -10.62 8.33
CA ASN A 114 -24.90 -11.53 9.20
C ASN A 114 -23.99 -12.61 9.80
N GLU A 115 -23.04 -13.13 9.02
CA GLU A 115 -22.02 -14.06 9.50
C GLU A 115 -21.15 -13.42 10.59
N TYR A 116 -20.68 -12.18 10.36
CA TYR A 116 -19.93 -11.43 11.37
C TYR A 116 -20.75 -11.21 12.65
N ILE A 117 -22.00 -10.76 12.54
CA ILE A 117 -22.88 -10.53 13.70
C ILE A 117 -23.11 -11.83 14.46
N ALA A 118 -23.36 -12.94 13.76
CA ALA A 118 -23.54 -14.25 14.36
C ALA A 118 -22.26 -14.73 15.07
N GLY A 119 -21.08 -14.56 14.46
CA GLY A 119 -19.81 -14.91 15.07
C GLY A 119 -19.49 -14.08 16.33
N VAL A 120 -19.83 -12.78 16.31
CA VAL A 120 -19.70 -11.91 17.50
C VAL A 120 -20.68 -12.33 18.59
N ALA A 121 -21.94 -12.59 18.24
CA ALA A 121 -22.97 -13.00 19.20
C ALA A 121 -22.70 -14.39 19.80
N GLY A 122 -22.14 -15.30 18.99
CA GLY A 122 -21.71 -16.63 19.41
C GLY A 122 -20.41 -16.64 20.21
N GLY A 123 -19.69 -15.51 20.27
CA GLY A 123 -18.40 -15.40 20.93
C GLY A 123 -17.26 -16.11 20.20
N GLU A 124 -17.46 -16.47 18.93
CA GLU A 124 -16.44 -17.08 18.07
C GLU A 124 -15.41 -16.05 17.60
N ILE A 125 -15.86 -14.81 17.38
CA ILE A 125 -15.01 -13.66 17.06
C ILE A 125 -15.28 -12.50 18.02
N THR A 126 -14.25 -11.70 18.25
CA THR A 126 -14.34 -10.47 19.06
C THR A 126 -14.80 -9.32 18.18
N SER A 127 -15.66 -8.45 18.72
CA SER A 127 -16.11 -7.27 17.98
C SER A 127 -14.98 -6.27 17.84
N LEU A 128 -14.87 -5.63 16.68
CA LEU A 128 -13.90 -4.56 16.44
C LEU A 128 -13.96 -3.46 17.51
N SER A 129 -15.16 -3.12 18.00
CA SER A 129 -15.31 -2.13 19.09
C SER A 129 -14.69 -2.58 20.42
N ASP A 130 -14.69 -3.88 20.70
CA ASP A 130 -14.12 -4.43 21.93
C ASP A 130 -12.59 -4.48 21.85
N ASP A 131 -12.05 -4.79 20.68
CA ASP A 131 -10.62 -4.79 20.42
C ASP A 131 -10.02 -3.40 20.57
N HIS A 132 -10.69 -2.38 20.02
CA HIS A 132 -10.27 -0.99 20.17
C HIS A 132 -10.28 -0.55 21.63
N ARG A 133 -11.34 -0.85 22.40
CA ARG A 133 -11.40 -0.51 23.83
C ARG A 133 -10.29 -1.19 24.65
N ARG A 134 -9.99 -2.46 24.34
CA ARG A 134 -8.90 -3.18 25.01
C ARG A 134 -7.53 -2.59 24.67
N ALA A 135 -7.32 -2.18 23.42
CA ALA A 135 -6.08 -1.53 23.00
C ALA A 135 -5.89 -0.20 23.75
N GLU A 136 -6.92 0.64 23.83
CA GLU A 136 -6.88 1.90 24.58
C GLU A 136 -6.57 1.68 26.07
N GLN A 137 -7.24 0.73 26.72
CA GLN A 137 -6.98 0.38 28.13
C GLN A 137 -5.56 -0.16 28.35
N ALA A 138 -5.03 -0.93 27.39
CA ALA A 138 -3.66 -1.42 27.45
C ALA A 138 -2.62 -0.29 27.28
N GLU A 139 -2.93 0.76 26.51
CA GLU A 139 -2.09 1.95 26.40
C GLU A 139 -2.17 2.85 27.64
N GLU A 140 -3.37 3.03 28.20
CA GLU A 140 -3.58 3.83 29.40
C GLU A 140 -2.91 3.20 30.63
N SER A 141 -3.01 1.87 30.78
CA SER A 141 -2.33 1.14 31.86
C SER A 141 -0.80 1.19 31.72
N LYS A 142 -0.26 1.15 30.50
CA LYS A 142 1.18 1.37 30.25
C LYS A 142 1.61 2.79 30.63
N ARG A 143 0.81 3.80 30.28
CA ARG A 143 1.07 5.20 30.67
C ARG A 143 1.02 5.40 32.19
N ALA A 144 0.04 4.78 32.86
CA ALA A 144 -0.09 4.86 34.31
C ALA A 144 1.05 4.13 35.05
N ALA A 145 1.56 3.02 34.49
CA ALA A 145 2.70 2.30 35.04
C ALA A 145 4.04 3.06 34.88
N ASP A 146 4.18 3.86 33.83
CA ASP A 146 5.36 4.72 33.59
C ASP A 146 5.33 5.99 34.47
N ALA A 147 4.15 6.43 34.90
CA ALA A 147 3.95 7.58 35.78
C ALA A 147 4.00 7.24 37.29
N GLY A 148 5.08 6.57 37.74
CA GLY A 148 5.26 6.09 39.13
C GLY A 148 4.94 7.10 40.25
N PRO A 149 4.73 6.64 41.50
CA PRO A 149 4.12 7.44 42.57
C PRO A 149 5.00 8.63 42.94
N ASP A 150 4.52 9.83 42.62
CA ASP A 150 5.14 11.09 43.02
C ASP A 150 4.98 11.28 44.54
N SER A 151 5.96 10.80 45.30
CA SER A 151 6.13 11.19 46.71
C SER A 151 6.84 12.54 46.74
N GLY A 152 6.05 13.58 46.97
CA GLY A 152 6.48 14.97 46.93
C GLY A 152 7.44 15.43 48.04
N SER A 153 7.53 16.76 48.08
CA SER A 153 8.12 17.66 49.09
C SER A 153 9.63 17.92 49.02
N ALA A 154 10.00 19.06 48.39
CA ALA A 154 10.55 20.23 49.09
C ALA A 154 10.70 21.43 48.13
N PRO A 155 10.15 22.62 48.45
CA PRO A 155 10.61 23.88 47.89
C PRO A 155 11.66 24.47 48.85
N ASP A 156 12.92 24.62 48.45
CA ASP A 156 13.80 25.55 49.16
C ASP A 156 14.89 26.16 48.28
N ALA A 157 15.30 27.34 48.72
CA ALA A 157 15.72 28.51 48.02
C ALA A 157 17.12 28.50 47.39
N GLY A 158 17.28 29.44 46.45
CA GLY A 158 18.44 30.32 46.49
C GLY A 158 19.22 30.43 45.19
N SER A 159 18.97 31.52 44.44
CA SER A 159 20.07 32.39 43.98
C SER A 159 19.52 33.69 43.38
N LYS A 160 19.80 34.82 44.05
CA LYS A 160 19.70 36.15 43.45
C LYS A 160 20.92 36.40 42.57
N PRO A 161 20.80 37.10 41.44
CA PRO A 161 21.93 37.84 40.89
C PRO A 161 21.97 39.25 41.51
N GLN A 162 23.17 39.68 41.89
CA GLN A 162 23.51 41.09 42.10
C GLN A 162 23.47 41.81 40.74
N VAL A 163 22.78 42.95 40.64
CA VAL A 163 23.30 44.33 40.54
C VAL A 163 22.13 45.27 40.82
#